data_AF-A0A552AVU3-F1
#
_entry.id   AF-A0A552AVU3-F1
#
_cell.length_a   1.000
_cell.length_b   1.000
_cell.length_c   1.000
_cell.angle_alpha   90.00
_cell.angle_beta   90.00
_cell.angle_gamma   90.00
#
_symmetry.space_group_name_H-M   'P 1'
#
loop_
_entity.id
_entity.type
_entity.pdbx_description
1 polymer ?
#
loop_
_entity_poly.entity_id
_entity_poly.type
_entity_poly.pdbx_seq_one_letter_code
_entity_poly.pdbx_strand_id
1 'polypeptide(L)'
;MLKQQSKIDGRFLVIAALLGYFGLLYLANFFVPYHKFWRKLGVPAAKNTFMDLGYVLGAFDCDRLTGEVSLTNNSCFNQIAYPSSWSLLTWLGLEQRDTIFLGVLFALIFYVVTLMIIGRLNYQEAVVYTLILCSPPVMLLVERGNVDIVIYSWLGVGLMIIKNSRALI
;
A
#
# COMPACT_ATOMS: atom_id res chain seq x y z
N MET A 1 24.77 4.53 -13.56
CA MET A 1 23.73 5.57 -13.42
C MET A 1 23.90 6.58 -14.54
N LEU A 2 23.03 6.50 -15.55
CA LEU A 2 23.08 7.37 -16.73
C LEU A 2 22.59 8.76 -16.34
N LYS A 3 23.57 9.65 -16.15
CA LYS A 3 23.49 10.98 -15.55
C LYS A 3 22.94 12.04 -16.51
N GLN A 4 21.94 11.71 -17.33
CA GLN A 4 21.38 12.70 -18.27
C GLN A 4 20.32 13.55 -17.56
N GLN A 5 20.67 14.80 -17.26
CA GLN A 5 19.76 15.76 -16.64
C GLN A 5 18.63 16.08 -17.62
N SER A 6 17.45 15.53 -17.36
CA SER A 6 16.20 15.98 -17.96
C SER A 6 15.79 17.34 -17.38
N LYS A 7 15.24 18.23 -18.20
CA LYS A 7 14.65 19.50 -17.74
C LYS A 7 13.43 19.29 -16.84
N ILE A 8 12.71 18.18 -17.05
CA ILE A 8 11.50 17.82 -16.30
C ILE A 8 11.83 16.65 -15.37
N ASP A 9 11.37 16.74 -14.12
CA ASP A 9 11.49 15.65 -13.17
C ASP A 9 10.55 14.50 -13.56
N GLY A 10 11.12 13.35 -13.92
CA GLY A 10 10.37 12.18 -14.38
C GLY A 10 9.35 11.65 -13.37
N ARG A 11 9.45 12.03 -12.08
CA ARG A 11 8.42 11.71 -11.08
C ARG A 11 7.03 12.20 -11.47
N PHE A 12 6.89 13.31 -12.20
CA PHE A 12 5.59 13.76 -12.68
C PHE A 12 4.93 12.77 -13.65
N LEU A 13 5.72 12.09 -14.47
CA LEU A 13 5.20 11.05 -15.38
C LEU A 13 4.73 9.83 -14.60
N VAL A 14 5.47 9.42 -13.57
CA VAL A 14 5.07 8.33 -12.68
C VAL A 14 3.76 8.67 -11.96
N ILE A 15 3.64 9.88 -11.41
CA ILE A 15 2.42 10.34 -10.75
C ILE A 15 1.24 10.36 -11.73
N ALA A 16 1.43 10.93 -12.92
CA ALA A 16 0.39 10.97 -13.95
C ALA A 16 -0.05 9.57 -14.38
N ALA A 17 0.89 8.63 -14.52
CA ALA A 17 0.57 7.25 -14.86
C ALA A 17 -0.18 6.52 -13.74
N LEU A 18 0.19 6.73 -12.48
CA LEU A 18 -0.54 6.18 -11.33
C LEU A 18 -1.97 6.75 -11.26
N LEU A 19 -2.13 8.06 -11.41
CA LEU A 19 -3.45 8.70 -11.47
C LEU A 19 -4.27 8.18 -12.65
N GLY A 20 -3.65 7.99 -13.81
CA GLY A 20 -4.29 7.38 -14.98
C GLY A 20 -4.73 5.94 -14.71
N TYR A 21 -3.89 5.14 -14.06
CA TYR A 21 -4.18 3.76 -13.68
C TYR A 21 -5.39 3.69 -12.72
N PHE A 22 -5.36 4.44 -11.61
CA PHE A 22 -6.48 4.46 -10.66
C PHE A 22 -7.73 5.13 -11.24
N GLY A 23 -7.58 6.13 -12.10
CA GLY A 23 -8.68 6.75 -12.84
C GLY A 23 -9.36 5.76 -13.79
N LEU A 24 -8.57 4.96 -14.51
CA LEU A 24 -9.09 3.89 -15.38
C LEU A 24 -9.84 2.82 -14.56
N LEU A 25 -9.30 2.40 -13.41
CA LEU A 25 -9.97 1.46 -12.50
C LEU A 25 -11.31 2.02 -12.00
N TYR A 26 -11.32 3.29 -11.58
CA TYR A 26 -12.52 3.98 -11.13
C TYR A 26 -13.59 4.04 -12.24
N LEU A 27 -13.19 4.43 -13.45
CA LEU A 27 -14.08 4.49 -14.61
C LEU A 27 -14.58 3.10 -15.04
N ALA A 28 -13.72 2.09 -15.01
CA ALA A 28 -14.08 0.72 -15.36
C ALA A 28 -15.10 0.12 -14.39
N ASN A 29 -15.09 0.55 -13.12
CA ASN A 29 -16.02 0.08 -12.10
C ASN A 29 -17.49 0.41 -12.41
N PHE A 30 -17.78 1.40 -13.27
CA PHE A 30 -19.14 1.69 -13.74
C PHE A 30 -19.68 0.62 -14.71
N PHE A 31 -18.79 -0.17 -15.34
CA PHE A 31 -19.16 -1.12 -16.39
C PHE A 31 -18.89 -2.58 -16.00
N VAL A 32 -17.87 -2.80 -15.17
CA VAL A 32 -17.41 -4.14 -14.75
C VAL A 32 -17.17 -4.12 -13.25
N PRO A 33 -17.63 -5.13 -12.49
CA PRO A 33 -17.33 -5.22 -11.07
C PRO A 33 -15.83 -5.10 -10.80
N TYR A 34 -15.45 -4.16 -9.93
CA TYR A 34 -14.08 -3.87 -9.47
C TYR A 34 -13.12 -5.07 -9.57
N HIS A 35 -13.36 -6.11 -8.75
CA HIS A 35 -12.47 -7.27 -8.63
C HIS A 35 -12.25 -8.05 -9.94
N LYS A 36 -13.26 -8.07 -10.83
CA LYS A 36 -13.13 -8.73 -12.14
C LYS A 36 -12.21 -7.92 -13.06
N PHE A 37 -12.29 -6.60 -13.01
CA PHE A 37 -11.44 -5.74 -13.83
C PHE A 37 -9.99 -5.79 -13.37
N TRP A 38 -9.72 -5.73 -12.07
CA TRP A 38 -8.39 -5.95 -11.51
C TRP A 38 -7.78 -7.31 -11.91
N ARG A 39 -8.57 -8.38 -11.90
CA ARG A 39 -8.14 -9.70 -12.36
C ARG A 39 -7.77 -9.74 -13.84
N LYS A 40 -8.40 -8.93 -14.69
CA LYS A 40 -7.99 -8.79 -16.10
C LYS A 40 -6.63 -8.12 -16.24
N LEU A 41 -6.25 -7.25 -15.29
CA LEU A 41 -4.92 -6.64 -15.22
C LEU A 41 -3.87 -7.56 -14.56
N GLY A 42 -4.22 -8.82 -14.30
CA GLY A 42 -3.32 -9.80 -13.66
C GLY A 42 -3.24 -9.69 -12.14
N VAL A 43 -4.03 -8.82 -11.51
CA VAL A 43 -4.07 -8.66 -10.06
C VAL A 43 -5.16 -9.56 -9.46
N PRO A 44 -4.84 -10.53 -8.58
CA PRO A 44 -5.83 -11.41 -7.97
C PRO A 44 -6.66 -10.70 -6.87
N ALA A 45 -7.39 -9.66 -7.27
CA ALA A 45 -8.21 -8.84 -6.38
C ALA A 45 -9.38 -9.62 -5.78
N ALA A 46 -9.71 -9.28 -4.53
CA ALA A 46 -10.84 -9.85 -3.83
C ALA A 46 -12.10 -9.02 -4.04
N LYS A 47 -13.26 -9.55 -3.59
CA LYS A 47 -14.52 -8.80 -3.65
C LYS A 47 -14.51 -7.55 -2.77
N ASN A 48 -13.89 -7.66 -1.60
CA ASN A 48 -13.77 -6.56 -0.64
C ASN A 48 -12.43 -5.85 -0.88
N THR A 49 -12.48 -4.53 -1.10
CA THR A 49 -11.28 -3.70 -1.21
C THR A 49 -10.52 -3.69 0.10
N PHE A 50 -9.18 -3.64 0.04
CA PHE A 50 -8.31 -3.64 1.20
C PHE A 50 -8.57 -4.83 2.15
N MET A 51 -8.81 -6.00 1.56
CA MET A 51 -9.21 -7.21 2.28
C MET A 51 -8.29 -7.53 3.46
N ASP A 52 -6.98 -7.44 3.27
CA ASP A 52 -6.02 -7.82 4.31
C ASP A 52 -6.08 -6.86 5.50
N LEU A 53 -6.15 -5.55 5.22
CA LEU A 53 -6.35 -4.53 6.25
C LEU A 53 -7.68 -4.71 6.99
N GLY A 54 -8.74 -5.02 6.24
CA GLY A 54 -10.06 -5.27 6.81
C GLY A 54 -10.09 -6.49 7.74
N TYR A 55 -9.26 -7.51 7.48
CA TYR A 55 -9.11 -8.63 8.41
C TYR A 55 -8.37 -8.23 9.69
N VAL A 56 -7.30 -7.44 9.58
CA VAL A 56 -6.56 -6.94 10.76
C VAL A 56 -7.47 -6.10 11.66
N LEU A 57 -8.19 -5.14 11.08
CA LEU A 57 -9.09 -4.26 11.83
C LEU A 57 -10.33 -5.00 12.36
N GLY A 58 -10.87 -5.96 11.59
CA GLY A 58 -11.96 -6.82 12.06
C GLY A 58 -11.55 -7.65 13.28
N ALA A 59 -10.29 -8.08 13.35
CA ALA A 59 -9.80 -8.78 14.53
C ALA A 59 -9.51 -7.85 15.71
N PHE A 60 -9.26 -6.54 15.49
CA PHE A 60 -9.27 -5.56 16.57
C PHE A 60 -10.67 -5.36 17.14
N ASP A 61 -11.69 -5.34 16.28
CA ASP A 61 -13.09 -5.34 16.73
C ASP A 61 -13.42 -6.61 17.52
N CYS A 62 -12.93 -7.78 17.07
CA CYS A 62 -13.12 -9.04 17.79
C CYS A 62 -12.50 -9.00 19.19
N ASP A 63 -11.22 -8.61 19.31
CA ASP A 63 -10.53 -8.46 20.60
C ASP A 63 -11.33 -7.57 21.57
N ARG A 64 -11.86 -6.45 21.08
CA ARG A 64 -12.66 -5.53 21.91
C ARG A 64 -13.98 -6.16 22.39
N LEU A 65 -14.60 -7.03 21.60
CA LEU A 65 -15.87 -7.67 21.92
C LEU A 65 -15.68 -8.89 22.83
N THR A 66 -14.60 -9.66 22.67
CA THR A 66 -14.40 -10.95 23.33
C THR A 66 -13.32 -10.92 24.42
N GLY A 67 -12.45 -9.92 24.41
CA GLY A 67 -11.24 -9.86 25.24
C GLY A 67 -10.11 -10.76 24.76
N GLU A 68 -10.23 -11.33 23.55
CA GLU A 68 -9.21 -12.21 22.95
C GLU A 68 -8.16 -11.41 22.18
N VAL A 69 -7.01 -11.18 22.81
CA VAL A 69 -5.92 -10.36 22.24
C VAL A 69 -5.25 -11.00 21.01
N SER A 70 -5.56 -12.23 20.64
CA SER A 70 -4.83 -12.95 19.59
C SER A 70 -5.43 -12.74 18.20
N LEU A 71 -4.69 -12.10 17.29
CA LEU A 71 -5.07 -12.01 15.87
C LEU A 71 -5.06 -13.36 15.14
N THR A 72 -4.27 -14.33 15.61
CA THR A 72 -4.06 -15.61 14.92
C THR A 72 -4.95 -16.74 15.44
N ASN A 73 -5.52 -16.57 16.64
CA ASN A 73 -6.34 -17.59 17.30
C ASN A 73 -7.42 -16.90 18.14
N ASN A 74 -8.51 -16.47 17.49
CA ASN A 74 -9.69 -15.91 18.14
C ASN A 74 -10.97 -16.56 17.58
N SER A 75 -12.06 -16.37 18.32
CA SER A 75 -13.38 -16.91 18.02
C SER A 75 -14.02 -16.33 16.75
N CYS A 76 -13.60 -15.14 16.30
CA CYS A 76 -14.14 -14.49 15.10
C CYS A 76 -13.43 -14.91 13.81
N PHE A 77 -12.14 -15.26 13.88
CA PHE A 77 -11.28 -15.56 12.74
C PHE A 77 -10.41 -16.77 13.05
N ASN A 78 -10.58 -17.83 12.26
CA ASN A 78 -9.84 -19.08 12.44
C ASN A 78 -8.32 -18.93 12.24
N GLN A 79 -7.89 -18.00 11.37
CA GLN A 79 -6.48 -17.66 11.20
C GLN A 79 -6.33 -16.39 10.37
N ILE A 80 -5.57 -15.42 10.87
CA ILE A 80 -5.09 -14.27 10.10
C ILE A 80 -3.61 -14.49 9.81
N ALA A 81 -3.18 -14.28 8.56
CA ALA A 81 -1.80 -14.47 8.11
C ALA A 81 -0.89 -13.29 8.52
N TYR A 82 -1.01 -12.81 9.76
CA TYR A 82 -0.20 -11.72 10.31
C TYR A 82 0.38 -12.08 11.67
N PRO A 83 1.59 -11.57 12.02
CA PRO A 83 2.20 -11.81 13.32
C PRO A 83 1.32 -11.33 14.49
N SER A 84 1.36 -12.06 15.61
CA SER A 84 0.64 -11.68 16.83
C SER A 84 1.09 -10.32 17.41
N SER A 85 2.27 -9.82 17.04
CA SER A 85 2.71 -8.48 17.45
C SER A 85 1.79 -7.36 16.96
N TRP A 86 1.01 -7.57 15.89
CA TRP A 86 0.01 -6.62 15.42
C TRP A 86 -1.15 -6.44 16.41
N SER A 87 -1.38 -7.41 17.30
CA SER A 87 -2.33 -7.29 18.40
C SER A 87 -1.98 -6.15 19.37
N LEU A 88 -0.70 -5.76 19.45
CA LEU A 88 -0.27 -4.64 20.29
C LEU A 88 -0.78 -3.29 19.78
N LEU A 89 -1.48 -3.24 18.66
CA LEU A 89 -2.06 -2.02 18.10
C LEU A 89 -3.57 -1.90 18.36
N THR A 90 -4.20 -2.89 19.04
CA THR A 90 -5.65 -2.84 19.33
C THR A 90 -6.04 -1.64 20.20
N TRP A 91 -5.13 -1.13 21.04
CA TRP A 91 -5.33 0.06 21.86
C TRP A 91 -5.52 1.35 21.06
N LEU A 92 -5.19 1.38 19.75
CA LEU A 92 -5.36 2.57 18.90
C LEU A 92 -6.84 2.93 18.66
N GLY A 93 -7.78 2.05 19.01
CA GLY A 93 -9.21 2.28 18.83
C GLY A 93 -9.66 2.26 17.36
N LEU A 94 -8.84 1.68 16.47
CA LEU A 94 -9.18 1.50 15.07
C LEU A 94 -10.21 0.37 14.91
N GLU A 95 -11.16 0.57 14.01
CA GLU A 95 -12.26 -0.35 13.75
C GLU A 95 -12.26 -0.81 12.29
N GLN A 96 -12.94 -1.92 12.00
CA GLN A 96 -13.09 -2.42 10.63
C GLN A 96 -13.79 -1.41 9.70
N ARG A 97 -14.62 -0.52 10.23
CA ARG A 97 -15.24 0.57 9.45
C ARG A 97 -14.21 1.54 8.86
N ASP A 98 -13.01 1.63 9.45
CA ASP A 98 -11.95 2.55 9.02
C ASP A 98 -11.13 1.99 7.85
N THR A 99 -11.39 0.75 7.43
CA THR A 99 -10.62 0.01 6.40
C THR A 99 -10.40 0.82 5.13
N ILE A 100 -11.43 1.46 4.58
CA ILE A 100 -11.29 2.22 3.32
C ILE A 100 -10.41 3.44 3.52
N PHE A 101 -10.65 4.20 4.59
CA PHE A 101 -9.89 5.39 4.90
C PHE A 101 -8.40 5.07 5.12
N LEU A 102 -8.12 4.08 5.97
CA LEU A 102 -6.76 3.65 6.28
C LEU A 102 -6.07 3.00 5.07
N GLY A 103 -6.81 2.22 4.26
CA GLY A 103 -6.27 1.61 3.04
C GLY A 103 -5.78 2.67 2.04
N VAL A 104 -6.58 3.71 1.80
CA VAL A 104 -6.19 4.85 0.95
C VAL A 104 -5.02 5.61 1.57
N LEU A 105 -5.06 5.88 2.87
CA LEU A 105 -3.97 6.57 3.57
C LEU A 105 -2.64 5.81 3.45
N PHE A 106 -2.65 4.50 3.68
CA PHE A 106 -1.46 3.65 3.56
C PHE A 106 -0.95 3.60 2.12
N ALA A 107 -1.83 3.49 1.13
CA ALA A 107 -1.43 3.57 -0.28
C ALA A 107 -0.76 4.92 -0.62
N LEU A 108 -1.29 6.04 -0.12
CA LEU A 108 -0.69 7.35 -0.32
C LEU A 108 0.69 7.45 0.35
N ILE A 109 0.82 6.97 1.60
CA ILE A 109 2.10 6.94 2.32
C ILE A 109 3.12 6.09 1.53
N PHE A 110 2.72 4.92 1.05
CA PHE A 110 3.56 4.05 0.22
C PHE A 110 4.13 4.82 -0.97
N TYR A 111 3.27 5.40 -1.81
CA TYR A 111 3.74 6.10 -3.01
C TYR A 111 4.58 7.33 -2.70
N VAL A 112 4.23 8.10 -1.66
CA VAL A 112 5.02 9.26 -1.22
C VAL A 112 6.42 8.82 -0.79
N VAL A 113 6.52 7.82 0.09
CA VAL A 113 7.81 7.29 0.56
C VAL A 113 8.62 6.72 -0.59
N THR A 114 7.99 5.95 -1.50
CA THR A 114 8.67 5.42 -2.68
C THR A 114 9.22 6.53 -3.58
N LEU A 115 8.45 7.57 -3.89
CA LEU A 115 8.91 8.70 -4.70
C LEU A 115 10.00 9.52 -4.02
N MET A 116 9.99 9.60 -2.69
CA MET A 116 11.08 10.24 -1.92
C MET A 116 12.37 9.41 -1.98
N ILE A 117 12.29 8.08 -1.84
CA ILE A 117 13.44 7.17 -1.93
C ILE A 117 14.07 7.21 -3.32
N ILE A 118 13.23 7.13 -4.36
CA ILE A 118 13.66 7.12 -5.77
C ILE A 118 14.38 8.43 -6.12
N GLY A 119 13.90 9.57 -5.63
CA GLY A 119 14.45 10.87 -5.96
C GLY A 119 14.13 11.31 -7.39
N ARG A 120 14.94 12.24 -7.95
CA ARG A 120 14.68 12.79 -9.28
C ARG A 120 14.94 11.73 -10.36
N LEU A 121 14.03 11.65 -11.32
CA LEU A 121 14.11 10.70 -12.43
C LEU A 121 14.33 11.40 -13.76
N ASN A 122 15.06 10.76 -14.67
CA ASN A 122 14.97 11.06 -16.10
C ASN A 122 13.76 10.35 -16.74
N TYR A 123 13.51 10.61 -18.03
CA TYR A 123 12.36 10.03 -18.75
C TYR A 123 12.39 8.50 -18.82
N GLN A 124 13.55 7.91 -19.12
CA GLN A 124 13.68 6.45 -19.24
C GLN A 124 13.47 5.76 -17.89
N GLU A 125 14.04 6.32 -16.83
CA GLU A 125 13.83 5.84 -15.47
C GLU A 125 12.36 5.95 -15.07
N ALA A 126 11.69 7.06 -15.41
CA ALA A 126 10.26 7.23 -15.13
C ALA A 126 9.39 6.16 -15.80
N VAL A 127 9.70 5.77 -17.04
CA VAL A 127 9.01 4.67 -17.73
C VAL A 127 9.22 3.35 -16.97
N VAL A 128 10.46 3.03 -16.59
CA VAL A 128 10.76 1.81 -15.83
C VAL A 128 10.03 1.80 -14.48
N TYR A 129 10.10 2.89 -13.72
CA TYR A 129 9.41 3.00 -12.44
C TYR A 129 7.88 2.97 -12.58
N THR A 130 7.33 3.51 -13.66
CA THR A 130 5.90 3.38 -13.96
C THR A 130 5.51 1.93 -14.16
N LEU A 131 6.28 1.17 -14.95
CA LEU A 131 6.03 -0.26 -15.16
C LEU A 131 6.13 -1.06 -13.86
N ILE A 132 7.11 -0.75 -13.02
CA ILE A 132 7.27 -1.40 -11.71
C ILE A 132 6.09 -1.07 -10.80
N LEU A 133 5.75 0.22 -10.65
CA LEU A 133 4.72 0.66 -9.71
C LEU A 133 3.31 0.27 -10.14
N CYS A 134 3.05 0.17 -11.45
CA CYS A 134 1.80 -0.34 -12.00
C CYS A 134 1.82 -1.86 -12.26
N SER A 135 2.88 -2.57 -11.86
CA SER A 135 2.96 -4.02 -12.04
C SER A 135 1.94 -4.74 -11.15
N PRO A 136 1.47 -5.94 -11.55
CA PRO A 136 0.49 -6.68 -10.77
C PRO A 136 0.88 -6.95 -9.31
N PRO A 137 2.14 -7.27 -8.95
CA PRO A 137 2.52 -7.47 -7.54
C PRO A 137 2.41 -6.20 -6.69
N VAL A 138 2.86 -5.04 -7.19
CA VAL A 138 2.75 -3.77 -6.46
C VAL A 138 1.28 -3.35 -6.36
N MET A 139 0.52 -3.57 -7.42
CA MET A 139 -0.89 -3.26 -7.43
C MET A 139 -1.70 -4.20 -6.52
N LEU A 140 -1.29 -5.47 -6.37
CA LEU A 140 -1.86 -6.38 -5.39
C LEU A 140 -1.59 -5.91 -3.95
N LEU A 141 -0.36 -5.48 -3.66
CA LEU A 141 0.01 -4.91 -2.35
C LEU A 141 -0.96 -3.77 -1.97
N VAL A 142 -1.21 -2.84 -2.90
CA VAL A 142 -2.10 -1.70 -2.70
C VAL A 142 -3.57 -2.12 -2.63
N GLU A 143 -4.03 -3.00 -3.53
CA GLU A 143 -5.42 -3.48 -3.54
C GLU A 143 -5.81 -4.16 -2.24
N ARG A 144 -4.89 -4.94 -1.67
CA ARG A 144 -5.10 -5.66 -0.42
C ARG A 144 -4.99 -4.79 0.82
N GLY A 145 -4.45 -3.57 0.69
CA GLY A 145 -4.10 -2.76 1.85
C GLY A 145 -3.10 -3.50 2.73
N ASN A 146 -2.19 -4.24 2.10
CA ASN A 146 -1.36 -5.18 2.81
C ASN A 146 -0.43 -4.43 3.78
N VAL A 147 -0.30 -5.00 4.97
CA VAL A 147 0.48 -4.46 6.08
C VAL A 147 1.97 -4.26 5.73
N ASP A 148 2.50 -4.97 4.75
CA ASP A 148 3.85 -4.78 4.22
C ASP A 148 4.09 -3.32 3.75
N ILE A 149 3.03 -2.59 3.37
CA ILE A 149 3.10 -1.15 3.10
C ILE A 149 3.66 -0.37 4.29
N VAL A 150 3.20 -0.68 5.51
CA VAL A 150 3.61 0.00 6.74
C VAL A 150 5.09 -0.31 7.01
N ILE A 151 5.47 -1.58 6.92
CA ILE A 151 6.86 -2.04 7.12
C ILE A 151 7.80 -1.38 6.10
N TYR A 152 7.44 -1.42 4.82
CA TYR A 152 8.19 -0.76 3.74
C TYR A 152 8.36 0.73 4.02
N SER A 153 7.28 1.41 4.44
CA SER A 153 7.29 2.85 4.69
C SER A 153 8.21 3.22 5.86
N TRP A 154 8.19 2.45 6.96
CA TRP A 154 9.09 2.66 8.08
C TRP A 154 10.56 2.44 7.72
N LEU A 155 10.86 1.35 6.99
CA LEU A 155 12.22 1.11 6.50
C LEU A 155 12.68 2.22 5.55
N GLY A 156 11.78 2.69 4.68
CA GLY A 156 12.03 3.82 3.79
C GLY A 156 12.40 5.09 4.53
N VAL A 157 11.60 5.47 5.54
CA VAL A 157 11.89 6.63 6.39
C VAL A 157 13.21 6.45 7.16
N GLY A 158 13.45 5.27 7.73
CA GLY A 158 14.72 4.97 8.42
C GLY A 158 15.94 5.13 7.51
N LEU A 159 15.87 4.63 6.27
CA LEU A 159 16.93 4.81 5.27
C LEU A 159 17.17 6.29 4.94
N MET A 160 16.09 7.07 4.80
CA MET A 160 16.21 8.51 4.54
C MET A 160 16.88 9.25 5.70
N ILE A 161 16.52 8.92 6.95
CA ILE A 161 17.14 9.49 8.16
C ILE A 161 18.64 9.17 8.18
N ILE A 162 19.02 7.89 8.01
CA ILE A 162 20.43 7.46 8.03
C ILE A 162 21.24 8.16 6.95
N LYS A 163 20.69 8.27 5.73
CA LYS A 163 21.34 8.95 4.61
C LYS A 163 21.58 10.44 4.93
N ASN A 164 20.61 11.11 5.52
CA ASN A 164 20.71 12.52 5.86
C ASN A 164 21.70 12.77 7.01
N SER A 165 21.72 11.90 8.03
CA SER A 165 22.68 11.97 9.13
C SER A 165 24.12 11.80 8.65
N ARG A 166 24.38 10.93 7.68
CA ARG A 166 25.73 10.76 7.09
C ARG A 166 26.17 11.92 6.20
N ALA A 167 25.23 12.72 5.67
CA ALA A 167 25.56 13.89 4.87
C ALA A 167 25.94 15.11 5.73
N LEU A 168 25.68 15.05 7.04
CA LEU A 168 25.98 16.11 8.02
C LEU A 168 27.31 15.89 8.76
N ILE A 169 27.95 14.74 8.57
CA ILE A 169 29.28 14.37 9.12
C ILE A 169 30.30 14.49 7.99
#